data_AF-D6ZZA6-F1
#
_entry.id   AF-D6ZZA6-F1
#
_cell.length_a   1.000
_cell.length_b   1.000
_cell.length_c   1.000
_cell.angle_alpha   90.00
_cell.angle_beta   90.00
_cell.angle_gamma   90.00
#
_symmetry.space_group_name_H-M   'P 1'
#
loop_
_entity.id
_entity.type
_entity.pdbx_description
1 polymer ?
#
loop_
_entity_poly.entity_id
_entity_poly.type
_entity_poly.pdbx_seq_one_letter_code
_entity_poly.pdbx_strand_id
1 'polypeptide(L)'
;MADSEISTTLSRPSRRDVLSAALLTAGAASFNSSSAAAPRDGGTTDAAIIAWKAWRTAHRRTLALCRKQQRLESELARTIGFPQVVLAAAELPSPVRIGSLWQFDELAADLPSLCSQREEVAAALRAHQQRWDEADRTIGYSVTREQEAAACTAEERLIARLFAADATSLRGLSAKLDVLIAIGADGAEGRHFPWPELRRIRRDVARLVQLQRHDAVGFTD
;
A
#
# COMPACT_ATOMS: atom_id res chain seq x y z
N MET A 1 -22.84 21.06 16.08
CA MET A 1 -22.87 20.91 14.62
C MET A 1 -21.70 21.72 14.08
N ALA A 2 -20.89 21.13 13.20
CA ALA A 2 -19.49 21.46 12.84
C ALA A 2 -18.45 20.99 13.89
N ASP A 3 -17.34 20.35 13.56
CA ASP A 3 -16.92 19.58 12.38
C ASP A 3 -15.79 18.64 12.86
N SER A 4 -15.83 17.39 12.41
CA SER A 4 -14.97 16.29 12.88
C SER A 4 -13.69 16.20 12.05
N GLU A 5 -12.55 16.61 12.60
CA GLU A 5 -11.25 16.22 12.06
C GLU A 5 -10.24 16.09 13.20
N ILE A 6 -9.82 14.87 13.56
CA ILE A 6 -8.46 14.47 14.02
C ILE A 6 -8.44 12.93 14.09
N SER A 7 -8.02 12.34 12.97
CA SER A 7 -7.26 11.08 12.91
C SER A 7 -6.64 11.03 11.52
N THR A 8 -5.62 11.86 11.30
CA THR A 8 -4.79 11.82 10.10
C THR A 8 -3.58 10.91 10.29
N THR A 9 -3.82 9.66 10.73
CA THR A 9 -3.31 8.58 9.88
C THR A 9 -4.23 8.58 8.68
N LEU A 10 -3.85 9.27 7.61
CA LEU A 10 -4.52 9.10 6.32
C LEU A 10 -4.64 7.58 6.13
N SER A 11 -5.86 7.06 6.17
CA SER A 11 -6.17 5.80 5.51
C SER A 11 -5.77 6.06 4.07
N ARG A 12 -4.51 5.74 3.73
CA ARG A 12 -4.12 5.55 2.35
C ARG A 12 -5.22 4.66 1.78
N PRO A 13 -5.83 5.02 0.63
CA PRO A 13 -6.76 4.12 -0.02
C PRO A 13 -6.12 2.73 0.02
N SER A 14 -6.84 1.76 0.57
CA SER A 14 -6.37 0.39 0.60
C SER A 14 -5.98 0.05 -0.84
N ARG A 15 -4.98 -0.81 -1.06
CA ARG A 15 -4.65 -1.24 -2.44
C ARG A 15 -5.90 -1.78 -3.18
N ARG A 16 -6.93 -2.20 -2.44
CA ARG A 16 -8.27 -2.52 -2.94
C ARG A 16 -9.09 -1.33 -3.45
N ASP A 17 -8.99 -0.14 -2.90
CA ASP A 17 -9.71 1.05 -3.39
C ASP A 17 -9.17 1.47 -4.76
N VAL A 18 -7.85 1.35 -4.95
CA VAL A 18 -7.20 1.53 -6.25
C VAL A 18 -7.64 0.43 -7.23
N LEU A 19 -7.75 -0.82 -6.78
CA LEU A 19 -8.29 -1.91 -7.61
C LEU A 19 -9.75 -1.70 -7.98
N SER A 20 -10.59 -1.28 -7.04
CA SER A 20 -12.00 -0.99 -7.28
C SER A 20 -12.16 0.15 -8.29
N ALA A 21 -11.39 1.22 -8.14
CA ALA A 21 -11.35 2.31 -9.13
C ALA A 21 -10.84 1.85 -10.51
N ALA A 22 -9.79 1.02 -10.56
CA ALA A 22 -9.26 0.47 -11.80
C ALA A 22 -10.24 -0.52 -12.48
N LEU A 23 -10.97 -1.33 -11.71
CA LEU A 23 -11.98 -2.25 -12.22
C LEU A 23 -13.22 -1.51 -12.72
N LEU A 24 -13.66 -0.44 -12.06
CA LEU A 24 -14.78 0.39 -12.50
C LEU A 24 -14.47 1.09 -13.85
N THR A 25 -13.24 1.57 -14.02
CA THR A 25 -12.80 2.21 -15.28
C THR A 25 -12.59 1.21 -16.42
N ALA A 26 -12.02 0.03 -16.14
CA ALA A 26 -11.90 -1.04 -17.14
C ALA A 26 -13.26 -1.64 -17.52
N GLY A 27 -14.18 -1.80 -16.56
CA GLY A 27 -15.55 -2.27 -16.80
C GLY A 27 -16.34 -1.30 -17.68
N ALA A 28 -16.23 0.00 -17.46
CA ALA A 28 -16.90 1.01 -18.28
C ALA A 28 -16.35 1.09 -19.72
N ALA A 29 -15.05 0.83 -19.92
CA ALA A 29 -14.44 0.81 -21.26
C ALA A 29 -14.78 -0.46 -22.06
N SER A 30 -14.97 -1.60 -21.38
CA SER A 30 -15.13 -2.91 -22.04
C SER A 30 -16.52 -3.17 -22.64
N PHE A 31 -17.54 -2.36 -22.33
CA PHE A 31 -18.89 -2.52 -22.89
C PHE A 31 -19.17 -1.71 -24.16
N ASN A 32 -18.24 -0.82 -24.58
CA ASN A 32 -18.47 0.08 -25.72
C ASN A 32 -17.59 -0.19 -26.96
N SER A 33 -16.71 -1.18 -26.96
CA SER A 33 -15.89 -1.53 -28.14
C SER A 33 -16.47 -2.70 -28.93
N SER A 34 -17.63 -2.50 -29.57
CA SER A 34 -17.97 -3.25 -30.78
C SER A 34 -17.08 -2.74 -31.92
N SER A 35 -15.90 -3.31 -32.10
CA SER A 35 -15.18 -3.22 -33.38
C SER A 35 -14.89 -4.63 -33.88
N ALA A 36 -15.47 -4.96 -35.02
CA ALA A 36 -15.26 -6.22 -35.73
C ALA A 36 -13.75 -6.52 -35.84
N ALA A 37 -13.34 -7.66 -35.27
CA ALA A 37 -11.95 -8.08 -35.27
C ALA A 37 -11.52 -8.50 -36.68
N ALA A 38 -10.71 -7.66 -37.33
CA ALA A 38 -9.84 -8.13 -38.41
C ALA A 38 -8.69 -8.95 -37.78
N PRO A 39 -8.26 -10.07 -38.39
CA PRO A 39 -7.15 -10.86 -37.86
C PRO A 39 -5.86 -10.06 -38.05
N ARG A 40 -5.31 -9.54 -36.95
CA ARG A 40 -3.95 -8.98 -36.94
C ARG A 40 -2.97 -10.11 -36.66
N ASP A 41 -2.40 -10.61 -37.75
CA ASP A 41 -1.19 -11.41 -37.73
C ASP A 41 0.04 -10.50 -37.51
N GLY A 42 1.05 -10.97 -36.79
CA GLY A 42 2.37 -10.32 -36.67
C GLY A 42 2.73 -9.62 -35.34
N GLY A 43 3.33 -10.36 -34.41
CA GLY A 43 4.47 -9.89 -33.58
C GLY A 43 4.27 -8.80 -32.52
N THR A 44 3.09 -8.19 -32.36
CA THR A 44 2.89 -7.16 -31.32
C THR A 44 2.82 -7.82 -29.94
N THR A 45 3.83 -7.56 -29.11
CA THR A 45 3.86 -8.04 -27.72
C THR A 45 2.63 -7.52 -26.97
N ASP A 46 1.83 -8.42 -26.41
CA ASP A 46 0.63 -8.12 -25.62
C ASP A 46 0.91 -7.02 -24.58
N ALA A 47 0.18 -5.91 -24.67
CA ALA A 47 0.38 -4.72 -23.84
C ALA A 47 0.18 -5.02 -22.34
N ALA A 48 -0.70 -5.97 -22.00
CA ALA A 48 -0.88 -6.42 -20.62
C ALA A 48 0.38 -7.15 -20.11
N ILE A 49 1.08 -7.90 -20.96
CA ILE A 49 2.35 -8.55 -20.58
C ILE A 49 3.44 -7.51 -20.30
N ILE A 50 3.53 -6.45 -21.11
CA ILE A 50 4.50 -5.36 -20.90
C ILE A 50 4.22 -4.65 -19.57
N ALA A 51 2.96 -4.25 -19.33
CA ALA A 51 2.54 -3.61 -18.10
C ALA A 51 2.77 -4.49 -16.87
N TRP A 52 2.50 -5.80 -16.98
CA TRP A 52 2.73 -6.77 -15.90
C TRP A 52 4.21 -6.93 -15.55
N LYS A 53 5.12 -6.99 -16.54
CA LYS A 53 6.57 -7.05 -16.27
C LYS A 53 7.06 -5.81 -15.53
N ALA A 54 6.59 -4.63 -15.95
CA ALA A 54 6.89 -3.38 -15.27
C ALA A 54 6.34 -3.39 -13.84
N TRP A 55 5.08 -3.79 -13.66
CA TRP A 55 4.44 -3.93 -12.34
C TRP A 55 5.22 -4.89 -11.44
N ARG A 56 5.63 -6.09 -11.91
CA ARG A 56 6.40 -7.04 -11.08
C ARG A 56 7.70 -6.46 -10.54
N THR A 57 8.37 -5.64 -11.36
CA THR A 57 9.60 -4.96 -10.96
C THR A 57 9.31 -3.89 -9.91
N ALA A 58 8.28 -3.07 -10.12
CA ALA A 58 7.83 -2.07 -9.17
C ALA A 58 7.35 -2.69 -7.84
N HIS A 59 6.51 -3.72 -7.89
CA HIS A 59 5.99 -4.44 -6.73
C HIS A 59 7.10 -5.00 -5.84
N ARG A 60 8.13 -5.63 -6.44
CA ARG A 60 9.31 -6.10 -5.69
C ARG A 60 10.05 -4.96 -5.01
N ARG A 61 10.21 -3.83 -5.69
CA ARG A 61 10.83 -2.63 -5.13
C ARG A 61 10.01 -2.05 -3.99
N THR A 62 8.68 -1.95 -4.13
CA THR A 62 7.78 -1.50 -3.07
C THR A 62 7.88 -2.39 -1.84
N LEU A 63 7.83 -3.72 -2.02
CA LEU A 63 7.98 -4.67 -0.90
C LEU A 63 9.33 -4.54 -0.20
N ALA A 64 10.42 -4.38 -0.96
CA ALA A 64 11.75 -4.20 -0.38
C ALA A 64 11.86 -2.89 0.43
N LEU A 65 11.30 -1.79 -0.10
CA LEU A 65 11.26 -0.50 0.58
C LEU A 65 10.37 -0.52 1.82
N CYS A 66 9.21 -1.18 1.75
CA CYS A 66 8.32 -1.36 2.90
C CYS A 66 9.03 -2.12 4.03
N ARG A 67 9.69 -3.25 3.75
CA ARG A 67 10.47 -3.98 4.75
C ARG A 67 11.61 -3.14 5.32
N LYS A 68 12.29 -2.36 4.48
CA LYS A 68 13.36 -1.46 4.91
C LYS A 68 12.81 -0.37 5.84
N GLN A 69 11.70 0.26 5.47
CA GLN A 69 11.01 1.28 6.28
C GLN A 69 10.59 0.71 7.64
N GLN A 70 9.93 -0.45 7.67
CA GLN A 70 9.50 -1.11 8.91
C GLN A 70 10.67 -1.45 9.85
N ARG A 71 11.79 -1.89 9.28
CA ARG A 71 13.01 -2.17 10.06
C ARG A 71 13.57 -0.90 10.67
N LEU A 72 13.68 0.18 9.90
CA LEU A 72 14.18 1.47 10.38
C LEU A 72 13.24 2.10 11.41
N GLU A 73 11.92 1.97 11.22
CA GLU A 73 10.91 2.39 12.20
C GLU A 73 11.06 1.64 13.52
N SER A 74 11.20 0.32 13.44
CA SER A 74 11.44 -0.54 14.61
C SER A 74 12.74 -0.18 15.32
N GLU A 75 13.78 0.18 14.56
CA GLU A 75 15.05 0.63 15.11
C GLU A 75 14.88 1.96 15.86
N LEU A 76 14.24 2.98 15.26
CA LEU A 76 13.96 4.25 15.95
C LEU A 76 13.11 4.07 17.20
N ALA A 77 12.05 3.26 17.11
CA ALA A 77 11.18 2.98 18.24
C ALA A 77 11.95 2.28 19.37
N ARG A 78 12.89 1.40 19.05
CA ARG A 78 13.73 0.71 20.03
C ARG A 78 14.79 1.64 20.64
N THR A 79 15.41 2.53 19.86
CA THR A 79 16.52 3.37 20.34
C THR A 79 16.06 4.64 21.02
N ILE A 80 15.03 5.30 20.48
CA ILE A 80 14.55 6.60 20.96
C ILE A 80 13.21 6.46 21.69
N GLY A 81 12.36 5.51 21.29
CA GLY A 81 10.97 5.42 21.73
C GLY A 81 10.10 6.49 21.08
N PHE A 82 8.79 6.24 20.95
CA PHE A 82 7.88 7.23 20.36
C PHE A 82 7.86 8.54 21.18
N PRO A 83 7.69 9.71 20.53
CA PRO A 83 7.54 10.99 21.22
C PRO A 83 6.42 10.97 22.26
N GLN A 84 6.82 10.90 23.52
CA GLN A 84 5.90 10.89 24.67
C GLN A 84 6.58 11.45 25.91
N VAL A 85 5.78 12.02 26.80
CA VAL A 85 6.19 12.51 28.12
C VAL A 85 5.36 11.79 29.17
N VAL A 86 5.99 11.41 30.29
CA VAL A 86 5.26 10.86 31.45
C VAL A 86 4.92 12.02 32.36
N LEU A 87 3.63 12.30 32.49
CA LEU A 87 3.09 13.31 33.39
C LEU A 87 2.75 12.65 34.73
N ALA A 88 3.37 13.14 35.80
CA ALA A 88 3.04 12.78 37.17
C ALA A 88 2.60 14.04 37.91
N ALA A 89 1.38 14.00 38.46
CA ALA A 89 0.78 15.09 39.21
C ALA A 89 0.00 14.50 40.40
N ALA A 90 -0.17 15.26 41.47
CA ALA A 90 -0.81 14.78 42.70
C ALA A 90 -2.30 14.44 42.48
N GLU A 91 -2.91 15.08 41.49
CA GLU A 91 -4.29 14.93 41.07
C GLU A 91 -4.52 13.70 40.20
N LEU A 92 -3.45 13.11 39.66
CA LEU A 92 -3.52 11.92 38.83
C LEU A 92 -3.39 10.65 39.68
N PRO A 93 -4.28 9.66 39.53
CA PRO A 93 -4.21 8.41 40.29
C PRO A 93 -2.97 7.58 39.94
N SER A 94 -2.38 7.80 38.76
CA SER A 94 -1.12 7.19 38.32
C SER A 94 -0.47 8.03 37.22
N PRO A 95 0.84 7.88 36.95
CA PRO A 95 1.51 8.61 35.87
C PRO A 95 0.90 8.32 34.50
N VAL A 96 0.61 9.37 33.74
CA VAL A 96 -0.04 9.28 32.42
C VAL A 96 0.98 9.55 31.31
N ARG A 97 0.94 8.77 30.23
CA ARG A 97 1.75 9.03 29.02
C ARG A 97 1.01 9.97 28.08
N ILE A 98 1.64 11.10 27.80
CA ILE A 98 1.15 12.14 26.89
C ILE A 98 2.01 12.11 25.63
N GLY A 99 1.40 11.80 24.49
CA GLY A 99 2.07 11.80 23.18
C GLY A 99 1.87 13.09 22.38
N SER A 100 0.96 13.97 22.79
CA SER A 100 0.67 15.22 22.08
C SER A 100 0.15 16.30 23.02
N LEU A 101 0.27 17.56 22.61
CA LEU A 101 -0.33 18.68 23.34
C LEU A 101 -1.85 18.65 23.32
N TRP A 102 -2.46 18.09 22.28
CA TRP A 102 -3.91 17.92 22.24
C TRP A 102 -4.39 16.96 23.35
N GLN A 103 -3.72 15.81 23.50
CA GLN A 103 -4.01 14.86 24.59
C GLN A 103 -3.79 15.48 25.97
N PHE A 104 -2.78 16.35 26.11
CA PHE A 104 -2.58 17.11 27.34
C PHE A 104 -3.72 18.09 27.59
N ASP A 105 -4.10 18.89 26.60
CA ASP A 105 -5.14 19.92 26.71
C ASP A 105 -6.51 19.27 27.02
N GLU A 106 -6.77 18.09 26.47
CA GLU A 106 -7.94 17.25 26.81
C GLU A 106 -7.91 16.82 28.28
N LEU A 107 -6.79 16.30 28.78
CA LEU A 107 -6.63 15.93 30.19
C LEU A 107 -6.75 17.15 31.13
N ALA A 108 -6.19 18.29 30.73
CA ALA A 108 -6.21 19.52 31.50
C ALA A 108 -7.60 20.18 31.54
N ALA A 109 -8.50 19.85 30.61
CA ALA A 109 -9.89 20.31 30.65
C ALA A 109 -10.63 19.77 31.89
N ASP A 110 -10.37 18.51 32.24
CA ASP A 110 -10.93 17.87 33.44
C ASP A 110 -10.12 18.18 34.72
N LEU A 111 -8.84 18.53 34.56
CA LEU A 111 -7.90 18.85 35.65
C LEU A 111 -7.19 20.19 35.43
N PRO A 112 -7.85 21.34 35.68
CA PRO A 112 -7.29 22.66 35.35
C PRO A 112 -5.99 23.02 36.06
N SER A 113 -5.64 22.35 37.17
CA SER A 113 -4.36 22.56 37.86
C SER A 113 -3.16 22.17 37.00
N LEU A 114 -3.34 21.24 36.06
CA LEU A 114 -2.32 20.80 35.12
C LEU A 114 -1.94 21.89 34.11
N CYS A 115 -2.79 22.88 33.84
CA CYS A 115 -2.53 23.94 32.86
C CYS A 115 -1.18 24.66 33.09
N SER A 116 -0.73 24.75 34.35
CA SER A 116 0.57 25.31 34.72
C SER A 116 1.78 24.56 34.14
N GLN A 117 1.63 23.26 33.86
CA GLN A 117 2.67 22.37 33.34
C GLN A 117 2.70 22.31 31.80
N ARG A 118 1.79 22.99 31.11
CA ARG A 118 1.63 22.90 29.65
C ARG A 118 2.91 23.22 28.89
N GLU A 119 3.61 24.29 29.28
CA GLU A 119 4.85 24.71 28.62
C GLU A 119 5.98 23.69 28.82
N GLU A 120 6.06 23.10 30.01
CA GLU A 120 7.04 22.06 30.33
C GLU A 120 6.78 20.80 29.50
N VAL A 121 5.52 20.34 29.43
CA VAL A 121 5.12 19.21 28.57
C VAL A 121 5.41 19.51 27.10
N ALA A 122 5.11 20.72 26.63
CA ALA A 122 5.43 21.15 25.27
C ALA A 122 6.93 21.14 24.98
N ALA A 123 7.76 21.59 25.93
CA ALA A 123 9.21 21.59 25.80
C ALA A 123 9.76 20.15 25.79
N ALA A 124 9.26 19.29 26.68
CA ALA A 124 9.68 17.90 26.76
C ALA A 124 9.31 17.10 25.50
N LEU A 125 8.10 17.28 24.96
CA LEU A 125 7.68 16.69 23.69
C LEU A 125 8.57 17.16 22.52
N ARG A 126 8.87 18.47 22.43
CA ARG A 126 9.77 19.02 21.40
C ARG A 126 11.18 18.48 21.51
N ALA A 127 11.73 18.39 22.72
CA ALA A 127 13.07 17.84 22.95
C ALA A 127 13.15 16.36 22.55
N HIS A 128 12.08 15.59 22.79
CA HIS A 128 12.00 14.20 22.32
C HIS A 128 11.88 14.12 20.80
N GLN A 129 11.04 14.95 20.18
CA GLN A 129 10.92 15.01 18.73
C GLN A 129 12.26 15.34 18.07
N GLN A 130 13.02 16.30 18.61
CA GLN A 130 14.36 16.62 18.09
C GLN A 130 15.33 15.44 18.15
N ARG A 131 15.31 14.65 19.24
CA ARG A 131 16.11 13.42 19.35
C ARG A 131 15.67 12.37 18.31
N TRP A 132 14.37 12.25 18.08
CA TRP A 132 13.83 11.36 17.05
C TRP A 132 14.27 11.80 15.65
N ASP A 133 14.16 13.09 15.34
CA ASP A 133 14.52 13.66 14.03
C ASP A 133 16.03 13.58 13.76
N GLU A 134 16.88 13.74 14.78
CA GLU A 134 18.32 13.53 14.66
C GLU A 134 18.67 12.06 14.37
N ALA A 135 18.05 11.13 15.10
CA ALA A 135 18.24 9.71 14.86
C ALA A 135 17.73 9.30 13.47
N ASP A 136 16.58 9.83 13.05
CA ASP A 136 16.04 9.63 11.71
C ASP A 136 16.99 10.17 10.63
N ARG A 137 17.52 11.39 10.78
CA ARG A 137 18.53 11.93 9.85
C ARG A 137 19.77 11.04 9.75
N THR A 138 20.13 10.37 10.84
CA THR A 138 21.28 9.46 10.87
C THR A 138 20.99 8.14 10.13
N ILE A 139 19.82 7.53 10.34
CA ILE A 139 19.50 6.20 9.79
C ILE A 139 18.70 6.23 8.47
N GLY A 140 18.15 7.39 8.10
CA GLY A 140 17.41 7.64 6.87
C GLY A 140 16.01 7.00 6.83
N TYR A 141 15.28 7.03 7.95
CA TYR A 141 13.93 6.46 8.02
C TYR A 141 12.95 7.26 7.16
N SER A 142 12.84 8.58 7.33
CA SER A 142 11.89 9.43 6.59
C SER A 142 12.16 9.40 5.10
N VAL A 143 13.44 9.44 4.68
CA VAL A 143 13.82 9.29 3.27
C VAL A 143 13.38 7.93 2.70
N THR A 144 13.56 6.84 3.46
CA THR A 144 13.10 5.51 3.03
C THR A 144 11.58 5.44 2.95
N ARG A 145 10.87 6.09 3.89
CA ARG A 145 9.41 6.20 3.90
C ARG A 145 8.88 6.98 2.69
N GLU A 146 9.54 8.06 2.28
CA GLU A 146 9.21 8.81 1.06
C GLU A 146 9.45 7.96 -0.20
N GLN A 147 10.57 7.23 -0.26
CA GLN A 147 10.85 6.31 -1.36
C GLN A 147 9.82 5.18 -1.46
N GLU A 148 9.40 4.64 -0.32
CA GLU A 148 8.31 3.65 -0.23
C GLU A 148 7.01 4.23 -0.78
N ALA A 149 6.65 5.45 -0.36
CA ALA A 149 5.45 6.14 -0.82
C ALA A 149 5.47 6.33 -2.34
N ALA A 150 6.58 6.84 -2.88
CA ALA A 150 6.76 7.03 -4.31
C ALA A 150 6.73 5.71 -5.09
N ALA A 151 7.29 4.63 -4.55
CA ALA A 151 7.23 3.30 -5.15
C ALA A 151 5.80 2.74 -5.15
N CYS A 152 5.05 2.93 -4.08
CA CYS A 152 3.63 2.54 -4.00
C CYS A 152 2.80 3.29 -5.06
N THR A 153 2.94 4.61 -5.15
CA THR A 153 2.24 5.40 -6.19
C THR A 153 2.62 4.97 -7.61
N ALA A 154 3.90 4.66 -7.86
CA ALA A 154 4.34 4.15 -9.16
C ALA A 154 3.74 2.76 -9.47
N GLU A 155 3.66 1.89 -8.47
CA GLU A 155 3.05 0.57 -8.57
C GLU A 155 1.55 0.68 -8.89
N GLU A 156 0.81 1.56 -8.21
CA GLU A 156 -0.61 1.83 -8.45
C GLU A 156 -0.89 2.28 -9.88
N ARG A 157 -0.05 3.17 -10.44
CA ARG A 157 -0.16 3.57 -11.85
C ARG A 157 0.05 2.40 -12.81
N LEU A 158 0.96 1.48 -12.48
CA LEU A 158 1.19 0.28 -13.31
C LEU A 158 0.05 -0.71 -13.21
N ILE A 159 -0.59 -0.83 -12.05
CA ILE A 159 -1.81 -1.61 -11.84
C ILE A 159 -2.93 -1.05 -12.73
N ALA A 160 -3.20 0.26 -12.65
CA ALA A 160 -4.22 0.91 -13.48
C ALA A 160 -3.96 0.70 -14.98
N ARG A 161 -2.70 0.90 -15.43
CA ARG A 161 -2.30 0.64 -16.82
C ARG A 161 -2.51 -0.80 -17.25
N LEU A 162 -2.20 -1.78 -16.39
CA LEU A 162 -2.39 -3.19 -16.68
C LEU A 162 -3.86 -3.52 -16.89
N PHE A 163 -4.76 -3.02 -16.03
CA PHE A 163 -6.19 -3.33 -16.15
C PHE A 163 -6.85 -2.61 -17.32
N ALA A 164 -6.40 -1.40 -17.65
CA ALA A 164 -6.86 -0.64 -18.82
C ALA A 164 -6.37 -1.21 -20.17
N ALA A 165 -5.26 -1.96 -20.20
CA ALA A 165 -4.75 -2.56 -21.43
C ALA A 165 -5.61 -3.76 -21.87
N ASP A 166 -6.00 -3.83 -23.14
CA ASP A 166 -6.67 -5.01 -23.68
C ASP A 166 -5.74 -6.22 -23.63
N ALA A 167 -6.25 -7.35 -23.13
CA ALA A 167 -5.53 -8.61 -23.16
C ALA A 167 -5.85 -9.31 -24.48
N THR A 168 -4.89 -9.31 -25.40
CA THR A 168 -5.01 -9.98 -26.71
C THR A 168 -4.52 -11.42 -26.68
N SER A 169 -4.06 -11.92 -25.52
CA SER A 169 -3.60 -13.29 -25.34
C SER A 169 -4.00 -13.88 -23.98
N LEU A 170 -4.03 -15.22 -23.89
CA LEU A 170 -4.19 -15.94 -22.62
C LEU A 170 -3.07 -15.59 -21.61
N ARG A 171 -1.88 -15.23 -22.08
CA ARG A 171 -0.81 -14.74 -21.20
C ARG A 171 -1.12 -13.36 -20.62
N GLY A 172 -1.74 -12.46 -21.38
CA GLY A 172 -2.22 -11.17 -20.89
C GLY A 172 -3.32 -11.32 -19.84
N LEU A 173 -4.27 -12.24 -20.05
CA LEU A 173 -5.29 -12.56 -19.04
C LEU A 173 -4.68 -13.19 -17.78
N SER A 174 -3.73 -14.11 -17.94
CA SER A 174 -2.99 -14.70 -16.81
C SER A 174 -2.22 -13.63 -16.03
N ALA A 175 -1.62 -12.66 -16.72
CA ALA A 175 -0.92 -11.53 -16.11
C ALA A 175 -1.85 -10.63 -15.29
N LYS A 176 -3.05 -10.31 -15.78
CA LYS A 176 -4.08 -9.56 -15.02
C LYS A 176 -4.50 -10.32 -13.76
N LEU A 177 -4.77 -11.63 -13.88
CA LEU A 177 -5.11 -12.49 -12.75
C LEU A 177 -3.99 -12.57 -11.70
N ASP A 178 -2.74 -12.63 -12.13
CA ASP A 178 -1.57 -12.65 -11.24
C ASP A 178 -1.51 -11.39 -10.35
N VAL A 179 -1.77 -10.22 -10.92
CA VAL A 179 -1.81 -8.94 -10.19
C VAL A 179 -3.02 -8.86 -9.26
N LEU A 180 -4.21 -9.28 -9.69
CA LEU A 180 -5.40 -9.32 -8.81
C LEU A 180 -5.15 -10.17 -7.56
N ILE A 181 -4.55 -11.35 -7.75
CA ILE A 181 -4.25 -12.26 -6.64
C ILE A 181 -3.18 -11.67 -5.72
N ALA A 182 -2.10 -11.12 -6.28
CA ALA A 182 -1.02 -10.54 -5.50
C ALA A 182 -1.49 -9.37 -4.63
N ILE A 183 -2.31 -8.47 -5.17
CA ILE A 183 -2.75 -7.28 -4.43
C ILE A 183 -3.82 -7.63 -3.38
N GLY A 184 -4.80 -8.46 -3.74
CA GLY A 184 -5.92 -8.70 -2.84
C GLY A 184 -5.64 -9.74 -1.74
N ALA A 185 -4.69 -10.64 -1.95
CA ALA A 185 -4.28 -11.60 -0.91
C ALA A 185 -3.55 -10.93 0.27
N ASP A 186 -3.04 -9.71 0.09
CA ASP A 186 -2.32 -8.92 1.12
C ASP A 186 -3.27 -8.09 2.02
N GLY A 187 -4.60 -8.12 1.79
CA GLY A 187 -5.58 -7.33 2.55
C GLY A 187 -6.08 -8.01 3.85
N ALA A 188 -6.38 -7.20 4.88
CA ALA A 188 -6.83 -7.63 6.21
C ALA A 188 -8.12 -8.48 6.23
N GLU A 189 -8.92 -8.43 5.17
CA GLU A 189 -10.21 -9.14 5.04
C GLU A 189 -10.11 -10.48 4.30
N GLY A 190 -8.90 -11.04 4.16
CA GLY A 190 -8.57 -12.19 3.31
C GLY A 190 -9.33 -13.50 3.54
N ARG A 191 -10.28 -13.56 4.48
CA ARG A 191 -11.09 -14.76 4.77
C ARG A 191 -12.36 -14.90 3.92
N HIS A 192 -12.95 -13.81 3.43
CA HIS A 192 -14.27 -13.86 2.74
C HIS A 192 -14.18 -13.81 1.21
N PHE A 193 -12.98 -13.68 0.65
CA PHE A 193 -12.79 -13.58 -0.80
C PHE A 193 -12.28 -14.92 -1.37
N PRO A 194 -12.73 -15.35 -2.58
CA PRO A 194 -12.41 -16.66 -3.15
C PRO A 194 -10.97 -16.76 -3.71
N TRP A 195 -9.98 -16.50 -2.86
CA TRP A 195 -8.56 -16.60 -3.20
C TRP A 195 -8.13 -18.01 -3.62
N PRO A 196 -8.59 -19.11 -2.97
CA PRO A 196 -8.27 -20.47 -3.41
C PRO A 196 -8.72 -20.75 -4.85
N GLU A 197 -9.94 -20.31 -5.20
CA GLU A 197 -10.56 -20.48 -6.51
C GLU A 197 -9.82 -19.67 -7.58
N LEU A 198 -9.51 -18.39 -7.32
CA LEU A 198 -8.72 -17.57 -8.25
C LEU A 198 -7.33 -18.15 -8.49
N ARG A 199 -6.67 -18.67 -7.44
CA ARG A 199 -5.38 -19.36 -7.58
C ARG A 199 -5.50 -20.66 -8.38
N ARG A 200 -6.65 -21.33 -8.35
CA ARG A 200 -6.93 -22.51 -9.20
C ARG A 200 -7.12 -22.10 -10.65
N ILE A 201 -7.95 -21.10 -10.91
CA ILE A 201 -8.17 -20.55 -12.27
C ILE A 201 -6.84 -20.10 -12.90
N ARG A 202 -5.98 -19.38 -12.15
CA ARG A 202 -4.65 -18.99 -12.64
C ARG A 202 -3.78 -20.20 -13.04
N ARG A 203 -3.82 -21.28 -12.25
CA ARG A 203 -3.09 -22.53 -12.55
C ARG A 203 -3.62 -23.21 -13.81
N ASP A 204 -4.94 -23.26 -13.97
CA ASP A 204 -5.58 -23.88 -15.12
C ASP A 204 -5.27 -23.09 -16.41
N VAL A 205 -5.34 -21.75 -16.36
CA VAL A 205 -4.92 -20.88 -17.48
C VAL A 205 -3.44 -21.11 -17.84
N ALA A 206 -2.54 -21.20 -16.84
CA ALA A 206 -1.13 -21.46 -17.09
C ALA A 206 -0.89 -22.83 -17.75
N ARG A 207 -1.65 -23.87 -17.35
CA ARG A 207 -1.62 -25.20 -17.97
C ARG A 207 -2.07 -25.14 -19.43
N LEU A 208 -3.19 -24.47 -19.71
CA LEU A 208 -3.72 -24.33 -21.08
C LEU A 208 -2.75 -23.58 -22.01
N VAL A 209 -2.11 -22.51 -21.51
CA VAL A 209 -1.05 -21.79 -22.24
C VAL A 209 0.14 -22.69 -22.58
N GLN A 210 0.47 -23.65 -21.71
CA GLN A 210 1.55 -24.60 -21.96
C GLN A 210 1.17 -25.63 -23.02
N LEU A 211 -0.08 -26.11 -23.03
CA LEU A 211 -0.58 -27.07 -24.01
C LEU A 211 -0.62 -26.49 -25.43
N GLN A 212 -1.12 -25.26 -25.59
CA GLN A 212 -1.14 -24.58 -26.90
C GLN A 212 0.26 -24.36 -27.51
N ARG A 213 1.30 -24.26 -26.67
CA ARG A 213 2.69 -24.17 -27.15
C ARG A 213 3.20 -25.49 -27.73
N HIS A 214 2.74 -26.62 -27.20
CA HIS A 214 3.14 -27.94 -27.67
C HIS A 214 2.42 -28.30 -28.97
N ASP A 215 1.14 -27.97 -29.09
CA ASP A 215 0.37 -28.20 -30.33
C ASP A 215 0.93 -27.37 -31.50
N ALA A 216 1.41 -26.15 -31.26
CA ALA A 216 2.02 -25.31 -32.30
C ALA A 216 3.40 -25.80 -32.79
N VAL A 217 4.08 -26.66 -32.02
CA VAL A 217 5.40 -27.24 -32.38
C VAL A 217 5.24 -28.63 -33.02
N GLY A 218 4.11 -29.32 -32.80
CA GLY A 218 3.84 -30.65 -33.36
C GLY A 218 3.27 -30.68 -34.77
N PHE A 219 3.06 -29.53 -35.42
CA PHE A 219 2.52 -29.43 -36.79
C PHE A 219 3.58 -29.04 -37.85
N THR A 220 4.86 -29.02 -37.49
CA THR A 220 5.97 -28.88 -38.43
C THR A 220 6.72 -30.20 -38.53
N ASP A 221 6.15 -31.18 -39.24
CA ASP A 221 6.83 -32.34 -39.82
C ASP A 221 6.02 -32.87 -41.01
#